data_AF-A0A6L3SZH2-F1
#
_entry.id   AF-A0A6L3SZH2-F1
#
_cell.length_a   1.000
_cell.length_b   1.000
_cell.length_c   1.000
_cell.angle_alpha   90.00
_cell.angle_beta   90.00
_cell.angle_gamma   90.00
#
_symmetry.space_group_name_H-M   'P 1'
#
loop_
_entity.id
_entity.type
_entity.pdbx_description
1 polymer ?
#
loop_
_entity_poly.entity_id
_entity_poly.type
_entity_poly.pdbx_seq_one_letter_code
_entity_poly.pdbx_strand_id
1 'polypeptide(L)' 'MNRTTDHEATASDSPFIQGRNARLYGKPRSQCPYAEGSQDHAAWMQAYEEASSPEADEGGEIKRP' A
#
# COMPACT_ATOMS: atom_id res chain seq x y z
N MET A 1 -37.21 8.74 4.92
CA MET A 1 -36.03 7.86 5.06
C MET A 1 -34.89 8.48 4.28
N ASN A 2 -34.05 9.32 4.89
CA ASN A 2 -33.05 10.10 4.15
C ASN A 2 -31.73 10.15 4.94
N ARG A 3 -30.86 9.16 4.72
CA ARG A 3 -29.42 9.28 4.92
C ARG A 3 -28.72 8.81 3.64
N THR A 4 -28.70 9.71 2.67
CA THR A 4 -27.92 9.61 1.44
C THR A 4 -26.64 10.39 1.68
N THR A 5 -25.53 9.71 2.01
CA THR A 5 -24.11 10.09 1.78
C THR A 5 -23.20 9.22 2.64
N ASP A 6 -23.24 7.92 2.37
CA ASP A 6 -22.04 7.09 2.47
C ASP A 6 -21.72 6.86 0.98
N HIS A 7 -21.04 7.73 0.23
CA HIS A 7 -19.65 8.14 0.38
C HIS A 7 -18.94 7.34 1.48
N GLU A 8 -19.00 6.02 1.43
CA GLU A 8 -18.02 5.24 0.66
C GLU A 8 -17.15 6.14 -0.23
N ALA A 9 -16.39 7.04 0.42
CA ALA A 9 -15.02 7.31 0.05
C ALA A 9 -14.48 5.91 -0.18
N THR A 10 -14.50 5.52 -1.45
CA THR A 10 -14.39 4.13 -1.87
C THR A 10 -13.20 3.62 -1.13
N ALA A 11 -13.28 2.49 -0.40
CA ALA A 11 -12.19 2.04 0.44
C ALA A 11 -10.81 2.18 -0.26
N SER A 12 -10.78 2.09 -1.60
CA SER A 12 -9.73 2.55 -2.52
C SER A 12 -8.99 3.89 -2.29
N ASP A 13 -9.59 4.95 -1.75
CA ASP A 13 -8.98 6.30 -1.76
C ASP A 13 -8.15 6.61 -0.50
N SER A 14 -8.33 5.84 0.59
CA SER A 14 -7.53 6.03 1.79
C SER A 14 -6.04 5.70 1.54
N PRO A 15 -5.08 6.47 2.09
CA PRO A 15 -3.64 6.24 1.90
C PRO A 15 -3.23 4.79 2.18
N PHE A 16 -3.82 4.21 3.22
CA PHE A 16 -3.65 2.80 3.57
C PHE A 16 -4.01 1.85 2.41
N ILE A 17 -5.17 2.03 1.79
CA ILE A 17 -5.62 1.13 0.72
C ILE A 17 -4.82 1.38 -0.56
N GLN A 18 -4.45 2.63 -0.84
CA GLN A 18 -3.55 2.96 -1.93
C GLN A 18 -2.18 2.29 -1.76
N GLY A 19 -1.64 2.23 -0.54
CA GLY A 19 -0.37 1.57 -0.22
C GLY A 19 -0.42 0.06 -0.43
N ARG A 20 -1.46 -0.59 0.08
CA ARG A 20 -1.70 -2.01 -0.13
C ARG A 20 -1.81 -2.35 -1.62
N ASN A 21 -2.60 -1.56 -2.35
CA ASN A 21 -2.78 -1.73 -3.80
C ASN A 21 -1.46 -1.54 -4.55
N ALA A 22 -0.68 -0.51 -4.22
CA ALA A 22 0.62 -0.29 -4.85
C ALA A 22 1.51 -1.53 -4.74
N ARG A 23 1.54 -2.21 -3.59
CA ARG A 23 2.29 -3.45 -3.43
C ARG A 23 1.71 -4.60 -4.28
N LEU A 24 0.39 -4.80 -4.23
CA LEU A 24 -0.30 -5.84 -5.01
C LEU A 24 -0.11 -5.68 -6.52
N TYR A 25 -0.01 -4.43 -7.00
CA TYR A 25 0.25 -4.10 -8.39
C TYR A 25 1.75 -3.98 -8.74
N GLY A 26 2.66 -4.28 -7.80
CA GLY A 26 4.11 -4.23 -8.04
C GLY A 26 4.70 -2.83 -8.21
N LYS A 27 3.99 -1.78 -7.78
CA LYS A 27 4.54 -0.42 -7.74
C LYS A 27 5.57 -0.30 -6.62
N PRO A 28 6.67 0.46 -6.81
CA PRO A 28 7.64 0.70 -5.75
C PRO A 28 7.13 1.72 -4.72
N ARG A 29 7.66 1.67 -3.50
CA ARG A 29 7.38 2.66 -2.44
C ARG A 29 7.67 4.11 -2.84
N SER A 30 8.61 4.33 -3.76
CA SER A 30 8.94 5.64 -4.31
C SER A 30 7.84 6.27 -5.16
N GLN A 31 6.79 5.51 -5.53
CA GLN A 31 5.58 6.05 -6.17
C GLN A 31 4.52 6.53 -5.16
N CYS A 32 4.82 6.52 -3.86
CA CYS A 32 3.96 7.11 -2.86
C CYS A 32 3.72 8.60 -3.19
N PRO A 33 2.46 9.05 -3.39
CA PRO A 33 2.15 10.43 -3.75
C PRO A 33 2.20 11.39 -2.54
N TYR A 34 2.31 10.83 -1.33
CA TYR A 34 2.29 11.59 -0.08
C TYR A 34 3.70 12.04 0.31
N ALA A 35 3.81 13.22 0.90
CA ALA A 35 5.10 13.74 1.36
C ALA A 35 5.65 12.92 2.55
N GLU A 36 6.97 12.66 2.53
CA GLU A 36 7.65 12.02 3.66
C GLU A 36 7.44 12.83 4.96
N GLY A 37 7.03 12.14 6.03
CA GLY A 37 6.70 12.74 7.32
C GLY A 37 5.22 13.07 7.52
N SER A 38 4.39 13.00 6.47
CA SER A 38 2.93 13.14 6.61
C SER A 38 2.29 11.87 7.17
N GLN A 39 1.17 12.02 7.88
CA GLN A 39 0.39 10.89 8.40
C GLN A 39 -0.08 9.95 7.27
N ASP A 40 -0.44 10.51 6.12
CA ASP A 40 -0.85 9.74 4.94
C ASP A 40 0.29 8.88 4.38
N HIS A 41 1.53 9.41 4.35
CA HIS A 41 2.71 8.67 3.94
C HIS A 41 2.98 7.50 4.90
N ALA A 42 2.85 7.73 6.21
CA ALA A 42 3.01 6.67 7.21
C ALA A 42 1.96 5.56 7.03
N ALA A 43 0.69 5.92 6.82
CA ALA A 43 -0.39 4.94 6.60
C ALA A 43 -0.22 4.16 5.28
N TRP A 44 0.21 4.83 4.20
CA TRP A 44 0.50 4.20 2.91
C TRP A 44 1.66 3.21 3.02
N MET A 45 2.75 3.63 3.68
CA MET A 45 3.94 2.81 3.87
C MET A 45 3.65 1.57 4.71
N GLN A 46 2.94 1.75 5.84
CA GLN A 46 2.53 0.63 6.69
C GLN A 46 1.75 -0.41 5.88
N ALA A 47 0.74 0.00 5.11
CA ALA A 47 -0.06 -0.92 4.32
C ALA A 47 0.71 -1.57 3.16
N TYR A 48 1.65 -0.84 2.56
CA TYR A 48 2.55 -1.36 1.52
C TYR A 48 3.47 -2.45 2.06
N GLU A 49 4.02 -2.24 3.26
CA GLU A 49 4.89 -3.18 3.97
C GLU A 49 4.09 -4.40 4.45
N GLU A 50 2.90 -4.21 5.02
CA GLU A 50 2.01 -5.31 5.43
C GLU A 50 1.52 -6.15 4.25
N ALA A 51 1.31 -5.54 3.07
CA ALA A 51 0.96 -6.25 1.85
C ALA A 51 2.12 -7.06 1.27
N SER A 52 3.36 -6.78 1.69
CA SER A 52 4.52 -7.55 1.29
C SER A 52 4.50 -8.89 2.02
N SER A 53 3.91 -9.91 1.39
CA SER A 53 4.03 -11.28 1.88
C SER A 53 5.51 -11.67 2.00
N PRO A 54 5.88 -12.49 3.01
CA PRO A 54 7.27 -12.86 3.30
C PRO A 54 7.96 -13.64 2.16
N GLU A 55 7.21 -14.08 1.15
CA GLU A 55 7.76 -14.80 -0.02
C GLU A 55 8.41 -13.87 -1.06
N ALA A 56 8.29 -12.54 -0.91
CA ALA A 56 8.92 -11.58 -1.82
C ALA A 56 10.35 -11.18 -1.41
N ASP A 57 10.87 -11.70 -0.29
CA ASP A 57 12.25 -11.49 0.19
C ASP A 57 13.08 -12.80 0.21
N GLU A 58 12.75 -13.78 -0.64
CA GLU A 58 13.69 -14.87 -0.99
C GLU A 58 14.07 -14.81 -2.48
N GLY A 59 14.32 -13.59 -2.96
CA GLY A 59 14.98 -13.32 -4.25
C GLY A 59 16.49 -13.07 -4.11
N GLY A 60 17.10 -13.40 -2.97
CA GLY A 60 18.53 -13.23 -2.70
C GLY A 60 19.30 -14.54 -2.73
N GLU A 61 19.68 -14.99 -3.94
CA GLU A 61 20.82 -15.88 -4.17
C GLU A 61 20.78 -17.31 -3.55
N ILE A 62 20.02 -18.23 -4.16
CA ILE A 62 20.45 -19.64 -4.17
C ILE A 62 21.35 -19.88 -5.38
N LYS A 63 22.67 -19.86 -5.14
CA LYS A 63 23.67 -20.28 -6.11
C LYS A 63 23.32 -21.66 -6.67
N ARG A 64 23.19 -21.72 -7.99
CA ARG A 64 23.09 -22.96 -8.76
C ARG A 64 24.40 -23.76 -8.62
N PRO A 65 24.39 -25.03 -8.17
CA PRO A 65 25.41 -25.99 -8.53
C PRO A 65 25.18 -26.52 -9.97
#